data_AF-A0A9P6INY7-F1
#
_entry.id   AF-A0A9P6INY7-F1
#
_cell.length_a   1.000
_cell.length_b   1.000
_cell.length_c   1.000
_cell.angle_alpha   90.00
_cell.angle_beta   90.00
_cell.angle_gamma   90.00
#
_symmetry.space_group_name_H-M   'P 1'
#
loop_
_entity.id
_entity.type
_entity.pdbx_description
1 polymer ?
#
loop_
_entity_poly.entity_id
_entity_poly.type
_entity_poly.pdbx_seq_one_letter_code
_entity_poly.pdbx_strand_id
1 'polypeptide(L)'
;GSRFTYSSAPLRRVDCVQFGILSPEEIKNMSVAKIEHAELIDEGTKRPKIGGLHDPRMGTINRNFKCQTCSEGMAECPGHFGHIELAKPVYLNGFLTKVKKILECVCYSCSKLKVDD
;
A
#
# COMPACT_ATOMS: atom_id res chain seq x y z
N GLY A 1 -23.08 -18.99 12.28
CA GLY A 1 -22.48 -17.72 11.83
C GLY A 1 -21.17 -17.53 12.56
N SER A 2 -20.09 -17.24 11.84
CA SER A 2 -18.78 -17.02 12.45
C SER A 2 -18.84 -15.85 13.43
N ARG A 3 -18.54 -16.12 14.70
CA ARG A 3 -18.44 -15.11 15.75
C ARG A 3 -17.02 -14.56 15.69
N PHE A 4 -16.87 -13.33 15.19
CA PHE A 4 -15.58 -12.63 15.22
C PHE A 4 -15.09 -12.47 16.66
N THR A 5 -13.77 -12.38 16.83
CA THR A 5 -13.15 -12.07 18.13
C THR A 5 -13.63 -10.71 18.65
N TYR A 6 -13.59 -10.54 19.98
CA TYR A 6 -13.97 -9.27 20.59
C TYR A 6 -13.01 -8.15 20.17
N SER A 7 -13.56 -7.00 19.79
CA SER A 7 -12.82 -5.76 19.53
C SER A 7 -13.45 -4.63 20.35
N SER A 8 -12.62 -3.76 20.92
CA SER A 8 -13.08 -2.55 21.62
C SER A 8 -13.60 -1.47 20.68
N ALA A 9 -13.36 -1.59 19.37
CA ALA A 9 -13.84 -0.64 18.38
C ALA A 9 -15.38 -0.70 18.25
N PRO A 10 -16.06 0.46 18.21
CA PRO A 10 -17.51 0.48 18.08
C PRO A 10 -17.96 0.00 16.69
N LEU A 11 -18.99 -0.84 16.66
CA LEU A 11 -19.59 -1.28 15.40
C LEU A 11 -20.31 -0.11 14.72
N ARG A 12 -19.96 0.18 13.47
CA ARG A 12 -20.61 1.19 12.63
C ARG A 12 -20.86 0.63 11.23
N ARG A 13 -21.81 1.23 10.51
CA ARG A 13 -22.07 0.95 9.09
C ARG A 13 -21.34 1.99 8.23
N VAL A 14 -20.88 1.57 7.05
CA VAL A 14 -20.29 2.47 6.05
C VAL A 14 -21.40 3.39 5.54
N ASP A 15 -21.19 4.70 5.65
CA ASP A 15 -22.14 5.72 5.22
C ASP A 15 -21.85 6.19 3.78
N CYS A 16 -20.58 6.41 3.46
CA CYS A 16 -20.13 6.84 2.14
C CYS A 16 -18.79 6.21 1.75
N VAL A 17 -18.45 6.29 0.45
CA VAL A 17 -17.17 5.85 -0.10
C VAL A 17 -16.51 7.03 -0.80
N GLN A 18 -15.37 7.48 -0.27
CA GLN A 18 -14.57 8.54 -0.85
C GLN A 18 -13.49 7.95 -1.76
N PHE A 19 -13.50 8.35 -3.03
CA PHE A 19 -12.43 8.00 -3.97
C PHE A 19 -11.34 9.07 -3.96
N GLY A 20 -10.10 8.66 -4.17
CA GLY A 20 -8.95 9.54 -4.18
C GLY A 20 -7.73 8.88 -4.82
N ILE A 21 -6.66 9.65 -4.95
CA ILE A 21 -5.35 9.17 -5.40
C ILE A 21 -4.42 9.22 -4.19
N LEU A 22 -3.77 8.10 -3.88
CA LEU A 22 -2.81 8.04 -2.78
C LEU A 22 -1.56 8.85 -3.13
N SER A 23 -1.18 9.76 -2.24
CA SER A 23 0.09 10.46 -2.32
C SER A 23 1.26 9.55 -1.93
N PRO A 24 2.49 9.81 -2.41
CA PRO A 24 3.66 9.05 -2.00
C PRO A 24 3.90 9.06 -0.49
N GLU A 25 3.54 10.15 0.19
CA GLU A 25 3.66 10.27 1.64
C GLU A 25 2.65 9.38 2.37
N GLU A 26 1.38 9.37 1.95
CA GLU A 26 0.36 8.46 2.51
C GLU A 26 0.74 6.99 2.33
N ILE A 27 1.27 6.62 1.15
CA ILE A 27 1.73 5.24 0.89
C ILE A 27 2.84 4.86 1.87
N LYS A 28 3.79 5.76 2.12
CA LYS A 28 4.88 5.52 3.08
C LYS A 28 4.36 5.44 4.51
N ASN A 29 3.44 6.33 4.91
CA ASN A 29 2.89 6.37 6.27
C ASN A 29 2.00 5.15 6.59
N MET A 30 1.28 4.63 5.59
CA MET A 30 0.48 3.41 5.73
C MET A 30 1.33 2.13 5.73
N SER A 31 2.57 2.21 5.23
CA SER A 31 3.41 1.04 5.00
C SER A 31 4.08 0.56 6.29
N VAL A 32 4.04 -0.75 6.53
CA VAL A 32 4.72 -1.40 7.66
C VAL A 32 6.09 -1.98 7.31
N ALA A 33 6.39 -2.12 6.01
CA ALA A 33 7.64 -2.70 5.53
C ALA A 33 8.08 -2.05 4.22
N LYS A 34 9.38 -1.73 4.12
CA LYS A 34 10.03 -1.40 2.86
C LYS A 34 10.51 -2.69 2.22
N ILE A 35 10.16 -2.90 0.95
CA ILE A 35 10.51 -4.11 0.21
C ILE A 35 11.70 -3.81 -0.69
N GLU A 36 12.81 -4.49 -0.41
CA GLU A 36 14.11 -4.30 -1.05
C GLU A 36 14.60 -5.58 -1.73
N HIS A 37 14.03 -6.73 -1.34
CA HIS A 37 14.44 -8.05 -1.77
C HIS A 37 13.32 -8.74 -2.55
N ALA A 38 13.65 -9.31 -3.70
CA ALA A 38 12.70 -10.12 -4.46
C ALA A 38 12.57 -11.54 -3.89
N GLU A 39 13.55 -12.00 -3.10
CA GLU A 39 13.54 -13.34 -2.54
C GLU A 39 12.47 -13.48 -1.45
N LEU A 40 11.76 -14.62 -1.46
CA LEU A 40 10.66 -14.90 -0.52
C LEU A 40 11.18 -15.43 0.82
N ILE A 41 12.20 -16.28 0.77
CA ILE A 41 12.73 -17.04 1.89
C ILE A 41 14.23 -16.76 1.97
N ASP A 42 14.70 -16.58 3.20
CA ASP A 42 16.12 -16.49 3.49
C ASP A 42 16.77 -17.89 3.46
N GLU A 43 17.81 -18.05 2.63
CA GLU A 43 18.43 -19.36 2.37
C GLU A 43 19.06 -19.99 3.62
N GLY A 44 19.58 -19.17 4.54
CA GLY A 44 20.23 -19.66 5.76
C GLY A 44 19.21 -20.12 6.81
N THR A 45 18.16 -19.34 7.02
CA THR A 45 17.18 -19.59 8.09
C THR A 45 15.97 -20.41 7.63
N LYS A 46 15.76 -20.55 6.31
CA LYS A 46 14.55 -21.12 5.70
C LYS A 46 13.25 -20.45 6.16
N ARG A 47 13.33 -19.19 6.64
CA ARG A 47 12.20 -18.37 7.08
C ARG A 47 11.91 -17.27 6.08
N PRO A 48 10.71 -16.65 6.10
CA PRO A 48 10.43 -15.51 5.25
C PRO A 48 11.47 -14.40 5.43
N LYS A 49 11.96 -13.86 4.30
CA LYS A 49 13.00 -12.84 4.31
C LYS A 49 12.45 -11.49 4.76
N ILE A 50 13.12 -10.84 5.71
CA ILE A 50 12.80 -9.46 6.12
C ILE A 50 13.13 -8.51 4.97
N GLY A 51 12.22 -7.59 4.66
CA GLY A 51 12.31 -6.73 3.49
C GLY A 51 12.07 -7.47 2.16
N GLY A 52 11.62 -8.72 2.22
CA GLY A 52 11.19 -9.51 1.06
C GLY A 52 9.67 -9.49 0.86
N LEU A 53 9.18 -10.08 -0.23
CA LEU A 53 7.74 -10.07 -0.55
C LEU A 53 6.86 -10.81 0.46
N HIS A 54 7.43 -11.74 1.24
CA HIS A 54 6.73 -12.46 2.32
C HIS A 54 7.08 -11.91 3.71
N ASP A 55 7.42 -10.62 3.82
CA ASP A 55 7.77 -10.01 5.10
C ASP A 55 6.67 -10.26 6.15
N PRO A 56 6.98 -10.90 7.30
CA PRO A 56 5.99 -11.25 8.32
C PRO A 56 5.22 -10.06 8.92
N ARG A 57 5.72 -8.82 8.74
CA ARG A 57 5.00 -7.60 9.14
C ARG A 57 3.80 -7.32 8.22
N MET A 58 3.84 -7.75 6.96
CA MET A 58 2.74 -7.57 6.02
C MET A 58 1.62 -8.62 6.20
N GLY A 59 1.90 -9.71 6.90
CA GLY A 59 0.95 -10.79 7.15
C GLY A 59 1.64 -12.15 7.19
N THR A 60 0.87 -13.20 7.38
CA THR A 60 1.37 -14.58 7.40
C THR A 60 0.47 -15.50 6.58
N ILE A 61 1.09 -16.34 5.74
CA ILE A 61 0.44 -17.42 5.02
C ILE A 61 0.54 -18.77 5.75
N ASN A 62 1.12 -18.79 6.94
CA ASN A 62 1.30 -20.02 7.71
C ASN A 62 0.53 -19.91 9.03
N ARG A 63 -0.30 -20.93 9.30
CA ARG A 63 -1.15 -21.02 10.51
C ARG A 63 -0.35 -21.04 11.81
N ASN A 64 0.90 -21.49 11.77
CA ASN A 64 1.78 -21.58 12.94
C ASN A 64 2.49 -20.26 13.25
N PHE A 65 2.40 -19.27 12.36
CA PHE A 65 3.02 -17.97 12.55
C PHE A 65 1.94 -16.90 12.71
N LYS A 66 2.24 -15.89 13.52
CA LYS A 66 1.43 -14.69 13.70
C LYS A 66 2.05 -13.53 12.93
N CYS A 67 1.20 -12.61 12.47
CA CYS A 67 1.66 -11.37 11.86
C CYS A 67 2.46 -10.54 12.87
N GLN A 68 3.60 -9.98 12.47
CA GLN A 68 4.43 -9.17 13.37
C GLN A 68 3.88 -7.76 13.64
N THR A 69 2.87 -7.32 12.88
CA THR A 69 2.25 -5.99 13.06
C THR A 69 1.04 -6.05 13.99
N CYS A 70 0.04 -6.88 13.68
CA CYS A 70 -1.18 -6.98 14.49
C CYS A 70 -1.19 -8.15 15.47
N SER A 71 -0.18 -9.04 15.45
CA SER A 71 -0.12 -10.25 16.28
C SER A 71 -1.26 -11.27 16.07
N GLU A 72 -2.07 -11.06 15.03
CA GLU A 72 -3.15 -11.97 14.66
C GLU A 72 -2.68 -13.09 13.72
N GLY A 73 -3.46 -14.17 13.69
CA GLY A 73 -3.26 -15.29 12.78
C GLY A 73 -3.78 -15.01 11.36
N MET A 74 -3.58 -15.98 10.47
CA MET A 74 -3.99 -15.91 9.05
C MET A 74 -5.47 -15.54 8.82
N ALA A 75 -6.39 -16.01 9.67
CA ALA A 75 -7.82 -15.81 9.46
C ALA A 75 -8.31 -14.42 9.90
N GLU A 76 -7.69 -13.84 10.93
CA GLU A 76 -8.12 -12.58 11.54
C GLU A 76 -7.29 -11.38 11.05
N CYS A 77 -6.07 -11.62 10.58
CA CYS A 77 -5.21 -10.56 10.04
C CYS A 77 -5.71 -10.12 8.64
N PRO A 78 -6.05 -8.82 8.45
CA PRO A 78 -6.48 -8.30 7.15
C PRO A 78 -5.34 -8.12 6.15
N GLY A 79 -4.09 -8.28 6.60
CA GLY A 79 -2.89 -7.90 5.87
C GLY A 79 -2.54 -6.43 6.06
N HIS A 80 -1.25 -6.12 5.87
CA HIS A 80 -0.72 -4.77 6.01
C HIS A 80 0.09 -4.40 4.78
N PHE A 81 -0.11 -3.19 4.29
CA PHE A 81 0.60 -2.70 3.12
C PHE A 81 2.10 -2.55 3.42
N GLY A 82 2.93 -2.97 2.48
CA GLY A 82 4.32 -2.54 2.36
C GLY A 82 4.45 -1.55 1.19
N HIS A 83 5.64 -0.99 1.02
CA HIS A 83 5.96 -0.16 -0.14
C HIS A 83 7.28 -0.57 -0.78
N ILE A 84 7.35 -0.33 -2.10
CA ILE A 84 8.59 -0.40 -2.87
C ILE A 84 8.97 1.04 -3.23
N GLU A 85 10.20 1.42 -2.91
CA GLU A 85 10.73 2.72 -3.30
C GLU A 85 11.26 2.64 -4.73
N LEU A 86 10.62 3.37 -5.64
CA LEU A 86 11.05 3.43 -7.04
C LEU A 86 12.25 4.37 -7.17
N ALA A 87 13.27 3.95 -7.90
CA ALA A 87 14.46 4.75 -8.13
C ALA A 87 14.19 6.04 -8.94
N LYS A 88 13.10 6.06 -9.72
CA LYS A 88 12.65 7.19 -10.54
C LYS A 88 11.13 7.26 -10.57
N PRO A 89 10.53 8.45 -10.79
CA PRO A 89 9.09 8.57 -10.98
C PRO A 89 8.65 7.80 -12.24
N VAL A 90 7.52 7.09 -12.13
CA VAL A 90 6.94 6.31 -13.22
C VAL A 90 5.48 6.74 -13.41
N TYR A 91 5.07 6.93 -14.66
CA TYR A 91 3.68 7.25 -14.97
C TYR A 91 2.77 6.06 -14.71
N LEU A 92 1.67 6.31 -14.00
CA LEU A 92 0.61 5.31 -13.89
C LEU A 92 -0.15 5.25 -15.21
N ASN A 93 -0.13 4.10 -15.89
CA ASN A 93 -0.69 3.92 -17.23
C ASN A 93 -2.15 4.41 -17.34
N GLY A 94 -2.98 4.13 -16.32
CA GLY A 94 -4.39 4.58 -16.27
C GLY A 94 -4.60 6.10 -16.18
N PHE A 95 -3.54 6.86 -15.85
CA PHE A 95 -3.54 8.32 -15.82
C PHE A 95 -2.77 8.96 -16.97
N LEU A 96 -2.05 8.19 -17.81
CA LEU A 96 -1.17 8.75 -18.83
C LEU A 96 -1.90 9.71 -19.79
N THR A 97 -3.11 9.34 -20.24
CA THR A 97 -3.95 10.22 -21.08
C THR A 97 -4.36 11.51 -20.37
N LYS A 98 -4.63 11.44 -19.06
CA LYS A 98 -5.04 12.61 -18.27
C LYS A 98 -3.85 13.53 -17.99
N VAL A 99 -2.69 12.96 -17.67
CA VAL A 99 -1.44 13.71 -17.51
C VAL A 99 -1.12 14.47 -18.81
N LYS A 100 -1.20 13.81 -19.97
CA LYS A 100 -0.99 14.47 -21.26
C LYS A 100 -1.93 15.68 -21.45
N LYS A 101 -3.24 15.48 -21.22
CA LYS A 101 -4.24 16.57 -21.33
C LYS A 101 -3.93 17.72 -20.37
N ILE A 102 -3.55 17.44 -19.12
CA ILE A 102 -3.18 18.46 -18.15
C ILE A 102 -1.98 19.28 -18.65
N LEU A 103 -0.95 18.61 -19.15
CA LEU A 103 0.24 19.26 -19.73
C LEU A 103 -0.10 20.09 -20.99
N GLU A 104 -1.10 19.69 -21.76
CA GLU A 104 -1.62 20.48 -22.89
C GLU A 104 -2.34 21.76 -22.41
N CYS A 105 -3.02 21.70 -21.25
CA CYS A 105 -3.77 22.83 -20.67
C CYS A 105 -2.91 23.86 -19.92
N VAL A 106 -1.72 23.50 -19.44
CA VAL A 106 -0.83 24.40 -18.69
C VAL A 106 0.40 24.82 -19.50
N CYS A 107 0.87 26.04 -19.30
CA CYS A 107 2.12 26.53 -19.88
C CYS A 107 3.32 25.84 -19.21
N TYR A 108 4.22 25.27 -20.00
CA TYR A 108 5.40 24.56 -19.47
C TYR A 108 6.37 25.46 -18.69
N SER A 109 6.43 26.75 -19.04
CA SER A 109 7.40 27.68 -18.43
C SER A 109 6.87 28.33 -17.15
N CYS A 110 5.59 28.74 -17.12
CA CYS A 110 5.02 29.48 -15.99
C CYS A 110 3.95 28.71 -15.21
N SER A 111 3.58 27.50 -15.63
CA SER A 111 2.53 26.66 -15.03
C SER A 111 1.13 27.30 -14.97
N LYS A 112 0.90 28.44 -15.63
CA LYS A 112 -0.44 29.06 -15.76
C LYS A 112 -1.29 28.25 -16.74
N LEU A 113 -2.60 28.21 -16.51
CA LEU A 113 -3.56 27.73 -17.50
C LEU A 113 -3.46 28.58 -18.78
N LYS A 114 -3.58 27.93 -19.94
CA LYS A 114 -3.50 28.58 -21.27
C LYS A 114 -4.80 29.26 -21.71
N VAL A 115 -5.74 29.40 -20.80
CA VAL A 115 -6.98 30.14 -20.99
C VAL A 115 -6.89 31.43 -20.18
N ASP A 116 -7.35 32.52 -20.79
CA ASP A 116 -7.53 33.79 -20.10
C ASP A 116 -8.74 33.70 -19.15
N ASP A 117 -8.82 34.63 -18.19
CA ASP A 117 -9.99 34.76 -17.30
C ASP A 117 -11.28 35.08 -18.09
#